data_AF-A0A3D0FN79-F1
#
_entry.id   AF-A0A3D0FN79-F1
#
_cell.length_a   1.000
_cell.length_b   1.000
_cell.length_c   1.000
_cell.angle_alpha   90.00
_cell.angle_beta   90.00
_cell.angle_gamma   90.00
#
_symmetry.space_group_name_H-M   'P 1'
#
loop_
_entity.id
_entity.type
_entity.pdbx_description
1 polymer ?
#
loop_
_entity_poly.entity_id
_entity_poly.type
_entity_poly.pdbx_seq_one_letter_code
_entity_poly.pdbx_strand_id
1 'polypeptide(L)'
;MVEFIVTGKITPLYNSEIMAEYQEVLSREHFHITENERNTLFNHIRKKGVAAERISIDSLFIDESDRVFYEISLSKEDSFLVTGNLKHFPIDPRVVTPAQMLQILGD
;
A
#
# COMPACT_ATOMS: atom_id res chain seq x y z
N MET A 1 -1.39 -7.64 -10.65
CA MET A 1 -0.83 -6.91 -9.48
C MET A 1 0.14 -7.77 -8.68
N VAL A 2 -0.29 -8.87 -8.05
CA VAL A 2 0.59 -9.72 -7.20
C VAL A 2 1.82 -10.22 -7.95
N GLU A 3 1.67 -10.71 -9.18
CA GLU A 3 2.78 -11.14 -10.02
C GLU A 3 3.86 -10.06 -10.21
N PHE A 4 3.47 -8.79 -10.36
CA PHE A 4 4.42 -7.69 -10.51
C PHE A 4 5.21 -7.40 -9.24
N ILE A 5 4.62 -7.66 -8.07
CA ILE A 5 5.34 -7.59 -6.79
C ILE A 5 6.32 -8.75 -6.69
N VAL A 6 5.89 -9.97 -7.04
CA VAL A 6 6.73 -11.18 -6.99
C VAL A 6 7.92 -11.10 -7.96
N THR A 7 7.69 -10.57 -9.16
CA THR A 7 8.73 -10.36 -10.19
C THR A 7 9.60 -9.13 -9.93
N GLY A 8 9.25 -8.30 -8.94
CA GLY A 8 9.98 -7.09 -8.58
C GLY A 8 9.72 -5.87 -9.48
N LYS A 9 8.77 -5.96 -10.42
CA LYS A 9 8.32 -4.78 -11.20
C LYS A 9 7.63 -3.73 -10.33
N ILE A 10 6.96 -4.16 -9.26
CA ILE A 10 6.41 -3.29 -8.22
C ILE A 10 7.16 -3.58 -6.94
N THR A 11 7.62 -2.52 -6.28
CA THR A 11 8.20 -2.60 -4.95
C THR A 11 7.23 -1.97 -3.94
N PRO A 12 6.70 -2.73 -2.96
CA PRO A 12 5.81 -2.17 -1.95
C PRO A 12 6.52 -1.13 -1.08
N LEU A 13 5.88 0.01 -0.83
CA LEU A 13 6.27 0.92 0.25
C LEU A 13 5.52 0.57 1.52
N TYR A 14 6.18 0.70 2.67
CA TYR A 14 5.54 0.44 3.95
C TYR A 14 6.14 1.27 5.09
N ASN A 15 5.37 1.42 6.16
CA ASN A 15 5.84 1.85 7.48
C ASN A 15 5.25 0.93 8.56
N SER A 16 5.52 1.22 9.83
CA SER A 16 5.00 0.42 10.95
C SER A 16 3.49 0.50 11.12
N GLU A 17 2.86 1.65 10.82
CA GLU A 17 1.41 1.85 10.92
C GLU A 17 0.66 0.96 9.93
N ILE A 18 1.04 1.00 8.65
CA ILE A 18 0.47 0.16 7.59
C ILE A 18 0.67 -1.34 7.93
N MET A 19 1.86 -1.70 8.41
CA MET A 19 2.15 -3.08 8.80
C MET A 19 1.27 -3.56 9.96
N ALA A 20 1.02 -2.71 10.95
CA ALA A 20 0.17 -3.03 12.09
C ALA A 20 -1.30 -3.16 11.68
N GLU A 21 -1.80 -2.25 10.84
CA GLU A 21 -3.17 -2.31 10.33
C GLU A 21 -3.41 -3.63 9.56
N TYR A 22 -2.52 -3.97 8.63
CA TYR A 22 -2.65 -5.24 7.91
C TYR A 22 -2.49 -6.46 8.82
N GLN A 23 -1.64 -6.40 9.84
CA GLN A 23 -1.50 -7.50 10.80
C GLN A 23 -2.82 -7.75 11.52
N GLU A 24 -3.49 -6.68 11.96
CA GLU A 24 -4.81 -6.77 12.60
C GLU A 24 -5.85 -7.31 11.63
N VAL A 25 -5.97 -6.73 10.42
CA VAL A 25 -6.95 -7.13 9.40
C VAL A 25 -6.79 -8.60 9.06
N LEU A 26 -5.58 -9.04 8.71
CA LEU A 26 -5.32 -10.42 8.29
C LEU A 26 -5.41 -11.42 9.46
N SER A 27 -5.44 -10.96 10.72
CA SER A 27 -5.65 -11.83 11.88
C SER A 27 -7.11 -12.23 12.09
N ARG A 28 -8.06 -11.54 11.44
CA ARG A 28 -9.50 -11.80 11.59
C ARG A 28 -9.85 -13.17 11.02
N GLU A 29 -10.60 -13.97 11.80
CA GLU A 29 -10.87 -15.38 11.49
C GLU A 29 -11.50 -15.60 10.11
N HIS A 30 -12.32 -14.66 9.63
CA HIS A 30 -13.03 -14.76 8.34
C HIS A 30 -12.11 -14.85 7.11
N PHE A 31 -10.84 -14.44 7.23
CA PHE A 31 -9.87 -14.57 6.14
C PHE A 31 -9.23 -15.97 6.07
N HIS A 32 -9.34 -16.77 7.13
CA HIS A 32 -8.73 -18.10 7.21
C HIS A 32 -7.22 -18.13 6.94
N ILE A 33 -6.50 -17.06 7.27
CA ILE A 33 -5.04 -16.94 7.10
C ILE A 33 -4.36 -17.35 8.40
N THR A 34 -3.49 -18.35 8.33
CA THR A 34 -2.71 -18.83 9.47
C THR A 34 -1.66 -17.81 9.90
N GLU A 35 -1.21 -17.89 11.16
CA GLU A 35 -0.12 -17.04 11.64
C GLU A 35 1.17 -17.20 10.82
N ASN A 36 1.49 -18.44 10.40
CA ASN A 36 2.67 -18.71 9.60
C ASN A 36 2.60 -18.07 8.21
N GLU A 37 1.42 -18.07 7.56
CA GLU A 37 1.20 -17.38 6.29
C GLU A 37 1.34 -15.87 6.43
N ARG A 38 0.74 -15.27 7.47
CA ARG A 38 0.92 -13.83 7.77
C ARG A 38 2.39 -13.49 7.98
N ASN A 39 3.08 -14.23 8.84
CA ASN A 39 4.49 -13.98 9.13
C ASN A 39 5.35 -14.09 7.86
N THR A 40 5.06 -15.07 7.01
CA THR A 40 5.73 -15.23 5.71
C THR A 40 5.49 -14.02 4.80
N LEU A 41 4.25 -13.54 4.69
CA LEU A 41 3.89 -12.36 3.92
C LEU A 41 4.62 -11.10 4.43
N PHE A 42 4.53 -10.80 5.73
CA PHE A 42 5.16 -9.61 6.29
C PHE A 42 6.68 -9.66 6.21
N ASN A 43 7.30 -10.83 6.38
CA ASN A 43 8.73 -10.98 6.17
C ASN A 43 9.12 -10.77 4.71
N HIS A 44 8.29 -11.20 3.76
CA HIS A 44 8.50 -10.94 2.35
C HIS A 44 8.43 -9.43 2.04
N ILE A 45 7.41 -8.73 2.55
CA ILE A 45 7.29 -7.28 2.36
C ILE A 45 8.49 -6.55 2.98
N ARG A 46 8.92 -6.90 4.19
CA ARG A 46 10.11 -6.29 4.81
C ARG A 46 11.40 -6.55 4.01
N LYS A 47 11.52 -7.72 3.38
CA LYS A 47 12.71 -8.10 2.62
C LYS A 47 12.74 -7.49 1.21
N LYS A 48 11.59 -7.29 0.60
CA LYS A 48 11.46 -6.89 -0.81
C LYS A 48 10.92 -5.48 -1.02
N GLY A 49 10.25 -4.92 -0.02
CA GLY A 49 9.71 -3.58 -0.04
C GLY A 49 10.69 -2.53 0.47
N VAL A 50 10.23 -1.29 0.47
CA VAL A 50 10.96 -0.11 0.94
C VAL A 50 10.26 0.43 2.17
N ALA A 51 10.98 0.44 3.30
CA ALA A 51 10.55 1.17 4.49
C ALA A 51 10.62 2.68 4.18
N ALA A 52 9.54 3.39 4.46
CA ALA A 52 9.43 4.82 4.21
C ALA A 52 8.79 5.54 5.39
N GLU A 53 9.23 6.77 5.62
CA GLU A 53 8.55 7.70 6.52
C GLU A 53 7.47 8.44 5.75
N ARG A 54 6.35 8.72 6.42
CA ARG A 54 5.23 9.44 5.79
C ARG A 54 5.55 10.94 5.71
N ILE A 55 5.15 11.58 4.62
CA ILE A 55 5.20 13.05 4.52
C ILE A 55 3.88 13.61 5.04
N SER A 56 3.92 14.23 6.22
CA SER A 56 2.73 14.85 6.80
C SER A 56 2.24 16.01 5.95
N ILE A 57 0.95 15.99 5.67
CA ILE A 57 0.27 17.05 4.92
C ILE A 57 -0.90 17.63 5.71
N ASP A 58 -1.14 18.91 5.51
CA ASP A 58 -2.35 19.56 5.99
C ASP A 58 -3.44 19.41 4.93
N SER A 59 -4.20 18.32 5.03
CA SER A 59 -5.30 18.00 4.13
C SER A 59 -6.40 17.25 4.90
N LEU A 60 -7.65 17.47 4.49
CA LEU A 60 -8.80 16.76 5.04
C LEU A 60 -8.96 15.43 4.31
N PHE A 61 -9.10 14.34 5.07
CA PHE A 61 -9.45 13.03 4.54
C PHE A 61 -10.88 12.66 4.94
N ILE A 62 -11.58 11.95 4.06
CA ILE A 62 -12.91 11.41 4.39
C ILE A 62 -12.77 10.35 5.49
N ASP A 63 -11.71 9.54 5.39
CA ASP A 63 -11.32 8.55 6.38
C ASP A 63 -9.87 8.84 6.81
N GLU A 64 -9.68 9.15 8.09
CA GLU A 64 -8.35 9.44 8.62
C GLU A 64 -7.42 8.21 8.63
N SER A 65 -7.97 6.99 8.59
CA SER A 65 -7.15 5.79 8.42
C SER A 65 -6.52 5.68 7.02
N ASP A 66 -7.14 6.29 6.00
CA ASP A 66 -6.61 6.32 4.64
C ASP A 66 -5.40 7.26 4.50
N ARG A 67 -5.23 8.23 5.41
CA ARG A 67 -4.19 9.26 5.35
C ARG A 67 -2.78 8.67 5.22
N VAL A 68 -2.47 7.65 6.04
CA VAL A 68 -1.12 7.07 6.09
C VAL A 68 -0.68 6.50 4.75
N PHE A 69 -1.60 5.91 3.99
CA PHE A 69 -1.30 5.36 2.67
C PHE A 69 -0.96 6.46 1.66
N TYR A 70 -1.69 7.58 1.69
CA TYR A 70 -1.41 8.72 0.85
C TYR A 70 -0.09 9.39 1.22
N GLU A 71 0.13 9.69 2.50
CA GLU A 71 1.34 10.37 2.96
C GLU A 71 2.62 9.54 2.71
N ILE A 72 2.54 8.21 2.76
CA ILE A 72 3.64 7.33 2.36
C ILE A 72 3.88 7.39 0.85
N SER A 73 2.83 7.49 0.03
CA SER A 73 2.97 7.61 -1.43
C SER A 73 3.63 8.92 -1.89
N LEU A 74 3.71 9.93 -1.01
CA LEU A 74 4.44 11.17 -1.27
C LEU A 74 5.93 11.06 -0.95
N SER A 75 6.34 10.06 -0.16
CA SER A 75 7.72 9.91 0.34
C SER A 75 8.73 9.53 -0.75
N LYS A 76 8.25 9.10 -1.93
CA LYS A 76 9.05 8.78 -3.10
C LYS A 76 8.40 9.40 -4.35
N GLU A 77 9.25 9.83 -5.27
CA GLU A 77 8.81 10.51 -6.49
C GLU A 77 8.04 9.56 -7.42
N ASP A 78 8.57 8.36 -7.63
CA ASP A 78 7.99 7.30 -8.48
C ASP A 78 7.13 6.29 -7.68
N SER A 79 6.40 6.77 -6.66
CA SER A 79 5.42 5.93 -5.94
C SER A 79 3.99 6.29 -6.27
N PHE A 80 3.17 5.23 -6.34
CA PHE A 80 1.75 5.30 -6.64
C PHE A 80 0.95 4.73 -5.48
N LEU A 81 -0.15 5.39 -5.13
CA LEU A 81 -1.19 4.82 -4.28
C LEU A 81 -2.19 4.09 -5.16
N VAL A 82 -2.14 2.76 -5.14
CA VAL A 82 -3.08 1.93 -5.91
C VAL A 82 -4.29 1.58 -5.06
N THR A 83 -5.48 2.10 -5.41
CA THR A 83 -6.70 1.95 -4.61
C THR A 83 -7.97 1.82 -5.44
N GLY A 84 -8.97 1.10 -4.92
CA GLY A 84 -10.34 1.10 -5.45
C GLY A 84 -11.20 2.25 -4.90
N ASN A 85 -10.74 2.94 -3.86
CA ASN A 85 -11.50 3.94 -3.11
C ASN A 85 -11.08 5.38 -3.46
N LEU A 86 -10.96 5.70 -4.76
CA LEU A 86 -10.44 7.00 -5.24
C LEU A 86 -11.08 8.21 -4.53
N LYS A 87 -12.39 8.14 -4.26
CA LYS A 87 -13.15 9.22 -3.61
C LYS A 87 -12.67 9.57 -2.20
N HIS A 88 -11.90 8.72 -1.52
CA HIS A 88 -11.37 8.98 -0.18
C HIS A 88 -10.12 9.86 -0.19
N PHE A 89 -9.49 10.01 -1.36
CA PHE A 89 -8.19 10.65 -1.51
C PHE A 89 -8.29 11.97 -2.29
N PRO A 90 -7.30 12.87 -2.13
CA PRO A 90 -7.14 14.03 -3.00
C PRO A 90 -7.05 13.63 -4.48
N ILE A 91 -7.46 14.54 -5.36
CA ILE A 91 -7.24 14.39 -6.80
C ILE A 91 -5.75 14.61 -7.10
N ASP A 92 -4.99 13.52 -7.17
CA ASP A 92 -3.54 13.49 -7.43
C ASP A 92 -3.24 12.38 -8.47
N PRO A 93 -2.42 12.63 -9.52
CA PRO A 93 -2.01 11.62 -10.49
C PRO A 93 -1.36 10.35 -9.92
N ARG A 94 -0.82 10.40 -8.68
CA ARG A 94 -0.27 9.24 -7.97
C ARG A 94 -1.34 8.28 -7.47
N VAL A 95 -2.56 8.76 -7.29
CA VAL A 95 -3.68 7.95 -6.79
C VAL A 95 -4.38 7.31 -7.98
N VAL A 96 -4.15 6.02 -8.15
CA VAL A 96 -4.57 5.27 -9.34
C VAL A 96 -5.37 4.04 -8.97
N THR A 97 -6.25 3.63 -9.88
CA THR A 97 -6.90 2.32 -9.79
C THR A 97 -5.93 1.20 -10.16
N PRO A 98 -6.21 -0.04 -9.74
CA PRO A 98 -5.45 -1.20 -10.24
C PRO A 98 -5.42 -1.28 -11.77
N ALA A 99 -6.50 -0.91 -12.47
CA ALA A 99 -6.55 -0.92 -13.92
C ALA A 99 -5.61 0.12 -14.55
N GLN A 100 -5.56 1.34 -14.00
CA GLN A 100 -4.62 2.38 -14.44
C GLN A 100 -3.17 1.96 -14.16
N MET A 101 -2.89 1.32 -13.02
CA MET A 101 -1.56 0.81 -12.72
C MET A 101 -1.10 -0.25 -13.73
N LEU A 102 -2.01 -1.11 -14.20
CA LEU A 102 -1.68 -2.08 -15.26
C LEU A 102 -1.33 -1.41 -16.59
N GLN A 103 -1.96 -0.27 -16.92
CA GLN A 103 -1.61 0.51 -18.10
C GLN A 103 -0.20 1.10 -17.95
N ILE A 104 0.10 1.72 -16.80
CA ILE A 104 1.43 2.28 -16.48
C ILE A 104 2.54 1.22 -16.55
N LEU A 105 2.26 -0.03 -16.16
CA LEU A 105 3.23 -1.13 -16.19
C LEU A 105 3.36 -1.84 -17.56
N GLY A 106 2.39 -1.59 -18.45
CA GLY A 106 2.33 -2.16 -19.79
C GLY A 106 2.96 -1.28 -20.87
N ASP A 107 3.14 0.01 -20.56
CA ASP A 107 3.97 0.97 -21.28
C ASP A 107 5.46 0.85 -20.87
#